data_AF-A0A9X5YQU6-F1
#
_entry.id   AF-A0A9X5YQU6-F1
#
_cell.length_a   1.000
_cell.length_b   1.000
_cell.length_c   1.000
_cell.angle_alpha   90.00
_cell.angle_beta   90.00
_cell.angle_gamma   90.00
#
_symmetry.space_group_name_H-M   'P 1'
#
loop_
_entity.id
_entity.type
_entity.pdbx_description
1 polymer ?
#
loop_
_entity_poly.entity_id
_entity_poly.type
_entity_poly.pdbx_seq_one_letter_code
_entity_poly.pdbx_strand_id
1 'polypeptide(L)'
;MLVRYTRQLATAALIVAAGLGMGACSAHPGAAVVTSSGVTYSNAEVEEAAQQLFDMKASESTDIGYGIRKSLANHDLLVTVGETAGVSVTDTQVDTYVQQMVQRSGGVVPAQMGRVTRVLMENNVLAELINMKLQQDPRLEGPVDAAVAQYQEASSVTINPRFPQPSLAGRQAPTMPLFGDAVSGAKDDPMAALLGGSAQ
;
A
#
# COMPACT_ATOMS: atom_id res chain seq x y z
N MET A 1 -11.47 -52.80 42.85
CA MET A 1 -11.06 -52.09 44.08
C MET A 1 -9.90 -51.17 43.71
N LEU A 2 -9.96 -49.90 44.13
CA LEU A 2 -8.95 -48.83 44.04
C LEU A 2 -8.63 -48.20 42.67
N VAL A 3 -9.43 -47.17 42.39
CA VAL A 3 -9.03 -45.88 41.80
C VAL A 3 -7.69 -45.39 42.36
N ARG A 4 -6.78 -44.91 41.50
CA ARG A 4 -5.83 -43.86 41.87
C ARG A 4 -5.78 -42.77 40.80
N TYR A 5 -6.15 -41.60 41.29
CA TYR A 5 -6.23 -40.30 40.66
C TYR A 5 -4.86 -39.63 40.81
N THR A 6 -4.27 -39.10 39.74
CA THR A 6 -3.20 -38.11 39.83
C THR A 6 -3.59 -36.87 39.04
N ARG A 7 -3.44 -35.75 39.74
CA ARG A 7 -3.93 -34.41 39.41
C ARG A 7 -2.69 -33.54 39.13
N GLN A 8 -2.85 -32.59 38.20
CA GLN A 8 -2.05 -31.35 38.03
C GLN A 8 -0.64 -31.56 37.44
N LEU A 9 -0.16 -30.76 36.48
CA LEU A 9 -0.10 -29.30 36.45
C LEU A 9 -0.13 -28.76 35.01
N ALA A 10 -0.77 -27.61 34.85
CA ALA A 10 -0.66 -26.75 33.69
C ALA A 10 0.78 -26.23 33.52
N THR A 11 1.26 -26.13 32.28
CA THR A 11 2.40 -25.27 31.96
C THR A 11 2.16 -24.66 30.58
N ALA A 12 1.55 -23.48 30.60
CA ALA A 12 1.65 -22.53 29.50
C ALA A 12 3.12 -22.05 29.43
N ALA A 13 3.74 -22.18 28.25
CA ALA A 13 5.02 -21.54 27.97
C ALA A 13 4.80 -20.50 26.85
N LEU A 14 4.39 -19.30 27.27
CA LEU A 14 4.59 -18.08 26.52
C LEU A 14 6.08 -17.77 26.55
N ILE A 15 6.73 -17.72 25.38
CA ILE A 15 8.03 -17.08 25.24
C ILE A 15 7.79 -15.77 24.49
N VAL A 16 7.89 -14.68 25.24
CA VAL A 16 7.91 -13.30 24.77
C VAL A 16 9.34 -12.75 24.98
N ALA A 17 9.76 -11.88 24.06
CA ALA A 17 10.88 -10.93 24.12
C ALA A 17 12.29 -11.50 23.85
N ALA A 18 13.21 -10.79 23.19
CA ALA A 18 13.19 -9.52 22.48
C ALA A 18 14.52 -9.40 21.70
N GLY A 19 14.47 -8.88 20.47
CA GLY A 19 15.63 -8.32 19.79
C GLY A 19 15.53 -6.80 19.82
N LEU A 20 16.19 -6.17 20.79
CA LEU A 20 16.33 -4.73 20.91
C LEU A 20 17.33 -4.21 19.86
N GLY A 21 16.81 -3.61 18.78
CA GLY A 21 17.53 -2.60 18.02
C GLY A 21 17.05 -1.23 18.47
N MET A 22 17.78 -0.57 19.37
CA MET A 22 17.49 0.79 19.80
C MET A 22 17.85 1.78 18.69
N GLY A 23 16.84 2.26 17.98
CA GLY A 23 16.81 3.53 17.27
C GLY A 23 15.56 4.27 17.71
N ALA A 24 15.74 5.47 18.26
CA ALA A 24 14.73 6.24 18.98
C ALA A 24 13.47 6.60 18.16
N CYS A 25 12.34 6.76 18.86
CA CYS A 25 11.03 7.27 18.41
C CYS A 25 10.10 6.28 17.66
N SER A 26 9.59 5.26 18.35
CA SER A 26 8.40 4.50 17.93
C SER A 26 7.12 5.32 18.09
N ALA A 27 7.03 6.50 17.49
CA ALA A 27 5.78 7.24 17.39
C ALA A 27 4.90 6.56 16.32
N HIS A 28 4.09 5.57 16.70
CA HIS A 28 2.97 5.12 15.86
C HIS A 28 1.69 5.79 16.36
N PRO A 29 1.24 6.83 15.64
CA PRO A 29 -0.13 6.75 15.13
C PRO A 29 -0.17 7.17 13.65
N GLY A 30 -0.62 6.26 12.79
CA GLY A 30 -0.95 6.56 11.40
C GLY A 30 -0.56 5.45 10.43
N ALA A 31 -1.46 5.15 9.51
CA ALA A 31 -1.20 4.35 8.32
C ALA A 31 0.06 4.86 7.59
N ALA A 32 0.82 3.96 6.97
CA ALA A 32 1.79 4.34 5.94
C ALA A 32 1.07 4.83 4.68
N VAL A 33 0.01 4.11 4.28
CA VAL A 33 -0.86 4.41 3.14
C VAL A 33 -2.31 4.04 3.50
N VAL A 34 -3.26 4.89 3.15
CA VAL A 34 -4.68 4.58 3.04
C VAL A 34 -5.05 4.76 1.57
N THR A 35 -5.58 3.72 0.93
CA THR A 35 -5.96 3.76 -0.48
C THR A 35 -7.30 4.50 -0.68
N SER A 36 -7.69 4.77 -1.94
CA SER A 36 -8.99 5.38 -2.25
C SER A 36 -10.18 4.50 -1.84
N SER A 37 -9.99 3.18 -1.84
CA SER A 37 -10.95 2.19 -1.34
C SER A 37 -11.01 2.10 0.19
N GLY A 38 -10.22 2.91 0.92
CA GLY A 38 -10.17 2.94 2.37
C GLY A 38 -9.27 1.87 3.00
N VAL A 39 -8.53 1.12 2.18
CA VAL A 39 -7.65 0.06 2.65
C VAL A 39 -6.41 0.66 3.30
N THR A 40 -6.14 0.26 4.55
CA THR A 40 -5.01 0.78 5.33
C THR A 40 -3.84 -0.19 5.32
N TYR A 41 -2.63 0.35 5.16
CA TYR A 41 -1.35 -0.35 5.30
C TYR A 41 -0.48 0.36 6.34
N SER A 42 0.11 -0.39 7.25
CA SER A 42 0.98 0.10 8.31
C SER A 42 2.43 0.28 7.86
N ASN A 43 3.23 0.97 8.66
CA ASN A 43 4.66 1.10 8.38
C ASN A 43 5.42 -0.21 8.57
N ALA A 44 4.96 -1.06 9.50
CA ALA A 44 5.54 -2.38 9.72
C ALA A 44 5.35 -3.30 8.50
N GLU A 45 4.16 -3.26 7.88
CA GLU A 45 3.91 -4.03 6.65
C GLU A 45 4.76 -3.51 5.48
N VAL A 46 5.04 -2.20 5.41
CA VAL A 46 5.95 -1.63 4.40
C VAL A 46 7.40 -2.08 4.63
N GLU A 47 7.83 -2.15 5.89
CA GLU A 47 9.19 -2.60 6.25
C GLU A 47 9.36 -4.11 6.02
N GLU A 48 8.36 -4.91 6.38
CA GLU A 48 8.30 -6.34 6.07
C GLU A 48 8.41 -6.58 4.55
N ALA A 49 7.63 -5.83 3.76
CA ALA A 49 7.69 -5.94 2.31
C ALA A 49 9.04 -5.51 1.74
N ALA A 50 9.69 -4.48 2.30
CA ALA A 50 11.02 -4.08 1.87
C ALA A 50 12.03 -5.21 2.07
N GLN A 51 11.97 -5.91 3.20
CA GLN A 51 12.82 -7.08 3.46
C GLN A 51 12.52 -8.23 2.51
N GLN A 52 11.24 -8.57 2.29
CA GLN A 52 10.85 -9.64 1.37
C GLN A 52 11.27 -9.35 -0.08
N LEU A 53 11.12 -8.10 -0.55
CA LEU A 53 11.59 -7.70 -1.88
C LEU A 53 13.12 -7.80 -2.02
N PHE A 54 13.86 -7.48 -0.96
CA PHE A 54 15.31 -7.64 -0.94
C PHE A 54 15.71 -9.12 -1.06
N ASP A 55 15.11 -10.00 -0.26
CA ASP A 55 15.38 -11.44 -0.29
C ASP A 55 14.99 -12.09 -1.64
N MET A 56 13.89 -11.61 -2.23
CA MET A 56 13.45 -11.99 -3.57
C MET A 56 14.32 -11.44 -4.70
N LYS A 57 15.22 -10.48 -4.40
CA LYS A 57 15.95 -9.67 -5.39
C LYS A 57 15.00 -9.06 -6.42
N ALA A 58 13.86 -8.58 -5.95
CA ALA A 58 12.72 -8.12 -6.76
C ALA A 58 12.59 -6.58 -6.80
N SER A 59 13.56 -5.85 -6.26
CA SER A 59 13.56 -4.38 -6.29
C SER A 59 14.88 -3.85 -6.82
N GLU A 60 14.79 -2.98 -7.83
CA GLU A 60 15.90 -2.19 -8.35
C GLU A 60 15.95 -0.77 -7.74
N SER A 61 14.96 -0.41 -6.92
CA SER A 61 14.84 0.92 -6.34
C SER A 61 15.86 1.17 -5.23
N THR A 62 16.53 2.31 -5.28
CA THR A 62 17.41 2.79 -4.20
C THR A 62 16.63 3.28 -2.97
N ASP A 63 15.37 3.66 -3.15
CA ASP A 63 14.40 3.93 -2.06
C ASP A 63 13.22 2.97 -2.19
N ILE A 64 13.39 1.79 -1.61
CA ILE A 64 12.40 0.71 -1.60
C ILE A 64 11.13 1.18 -0.87
N GLY A 65 11.27 1.90 0.25
CA GLY A 65 10.13 2.37 1.04
C GLY A 65 9.23 3.35 0.29
N TYR A 66 9.83 4.32 -0.42
CA TYR A 66 9.07 5.21 -1.30
C TYR A 66 8.38 4.43 -2.43
N GLY A 67 9.09 3.50 -3.08
CA GLY A 67 8.55 2.65 -4.14
C GLY A 67 7.34 1.84 -3.69
N ILE A 68 7.40 1.22 -2.51
CA ILE A 68 6.30 0.46 -1.92
C ILE A 68 5.09 1.37 -1.70
N ARG A 69 5.26 2.51 -1.03
CA ARG A 69 4.13 3.42 -0.74
C ARG A 69 3.50 3.97 -2.00
N LYS A 70 4.31 4.30 -3.03
CA LYS A 70 3.82 4.69 -4.35
C LYS A 70 2.98 3.57 -5.00
N SER A 71 3.46 2.34 -4.95
CA SER A 71 2.74 1.21 -5.55
C SER A 71 1.41 0.94 -4.83
N LEU A 72 1.40 0.94 -3.49
CA LEU A 72 0.18 0.81 -2.69
C LEU A 72 -0.82 1.94 -2.97
N ALA A 73 -0.35 3.18 -3.07
CA ALA A 73 -1.17 4.35 -3.39
C ALA A 73 -1.84 4.30 -4.76
N ASN A 74 -1.25 3.55 -5.70
CA ASN A 74 -1.78 3.41 -7.06
C ASN A 74 -2.43 2.03 -7.31
N HIS A 75 -2.58 1.19 -6.29
CA HIS A 75 -3.18 -0.15 -6.45
C HIS A 75 -4.61 -0.07 -6.97
N ASP A 76 -5.49 0.72 -6.34
CA ASP A 76 -6.89 0.86 -6.77
C ASP A 76 -7.01 1.40 -8.20
N LEU A 77 -6.07 2.26 -8.62
CA LEU A 77 -5.98 2.73 -10.00
C LEU A 77 -5.67 1.58 -10.96
N LEU A 78 -4.69 0.73 -10.63
CA LEU A 78 -4.34 -0.44 -11.46
C LEU A 78 -5.50 -1.43 -11.55
N VAL A 79 -6.23 -1.64 -10.46
CA VAL A 79 -7.45 -2.47 -10.46
C VAL A 79 -8.51 -1.86 -11.39
N THR A 80 -8.81 -0.56 -11.24
CA THR A 80 -9.81 0.14 -12.06
C THR A 80 -9.46 0.12 -13.55
N VAL A 81 -8.19 0.37 -13.88
CA VAL A 81 -7.70 0.32 -15.27
C VAL A 81 -7.73 -1.13 -15.79
N GLY A 82 -7.37 -2.09 -14.95
CA GLY A 82 -7.47 -3.52 -15.25
C GLY A 82 -8.89 -3.91 -15.63
N GLU A 83 -9.87 -3.58 -14.79
CA GLU A 83 -11.30 -3.81 -15.06
C GLU A 83 -11.74 -3.17 -16.37
N THR A 84 -11.33 -1.93 -16.63
CA THR A 84 -11.62 -1.20 -17.88
C THR A 84 -11.05 -1.91 -19.11
N ALA A 85 -9.85 -2.50 -18.99
CA ALA A 85 -9.23 -3.30 -20.03
C ALA A 85 -9.76 -4.74 -20.11
N GLY A 86 -10.63 -5.17 -19.18
CA GLY A 86 -11.11 -6.55 -19.08
C GLY A 86 -10.04 -7.52 -18.53
N VAL A 87 -9.14 -7.02 -17.68
CA VAL A 87 -8.04 -7.73 -17.03
C VAL A 87 -8.34 -7.86 -15.54
N SER A 88 -8.06 -9.04 -14.98
CA SER A 88 -8.03 -9.29 -13.54
C SER A 88 -6.89 -10.25 -13.22
N VAL A 89 -6.47 -10.26 -11.95
CA VAL A 89 -5.37 -11.11 -11.46
C VAL A 89 -5.88 -12.01 -10.35
N THR A 90 -5.43 -13.27 -10.39
CA THR A 90 -5.70 -14.28 -9.37
C THR A 90 -4.46 -14.52 -8.51
N ASP A 91 -4.66 -14.98 -7.27
CA ASP A 91 -3.55 -15.32 -6.36
C ASP A 91 -2.56 -16.32 -7.00
N THR A 92 -3.07 -17.30 -7.75
CA THR A 92 -2.24 -18.29 -8.44
C THR A 92 -1.36 -17.68 -9.53
N GLN A 93 -1.85 -16.66 -10.25
CA GLN A 93 -1.02 -15.91 -11.21
C GLN A 93 0.08 -15.14 -10.49
N VAL A 94 -0.22 -14.54 -9.34
CA VAL A 94 0.79 -13.86 -8.51
C VAL A 94 1.85 -14.85 -8.02
N ASP A 95 1.45 -16.01 -7.50
CA ASP A 95 2.40 -17.05 -7.07
C ASP A 95 3.29 -17.52 -8.21
N THR A 96 2.69 -17.75 -9.38
CA THR A 96 3.41 -18.19 -10.58
C THR A 96 4.41 -17.13 -11.04
N TYR A 97 4.00 -15.87 -11.07
CA TYR A 97 4.86 -14.74 -11.40
C TYR A 97 6.05 -14.66 -10.44
N VAL A 98 5.81 -14.76 -9.13
CA VAL A 98 6.85 -14.71 -8.10
C VAL A 98 7.85 -15.84 -8.28
N GLN A 99 7.38 -17.07 -8.49
CA GLN A 99 8.27 -18.21 -8.73
C GLN A 99 9.15 -18.00 -9.96
N GLN A 100 8.58 -17.53 -11.07
CA GLN A 100 9.35 -17.28 -12.29
C GLN A 100 10.37 -16.15 -12.12
N MET A 101 9.98 -15.08 -11.42
CA MET A 101 10.86 -13.95 -11.13
C MET A 101 12.06 -14.40 -10.29
N VAL A 102 11.85 -15.12 -9.18
CA VAL A 102 12.97 -15.54 -8.33
C VAL A 102 13.87 -16.56 -9.01
N GLN A 103 13.33 -17.42 -9.89
CA GLN A 103 14.13 -18.35 -10.70
C GLN A 103 15.09 -17.60 -11.63
N ARG A 104 14.67 -16.44 -12.14
CA ARG A 104 15.50 -15.58 -13.00
C ARG A 104 16.49 -14.73 -12.21
N SER A 105 16.06 -14.16 -11.07
CA SER A 105 16.89 -13.27 -10.25
C SER A 105 17.88 -14.01 -9.34
N GLY A 106 17.67 -15.32 -9.12
CA GLY A 106 18.39 -16.10 -8.11
C GLY A 106 18.09 -15.62 -6.68
N GLY A 107 16.88 -15.09 -6.46
CA GLY A 107 16.36 -14.71 -5.15
C GLY A 107 15.64 -15.88 -4.45
N VAL A 108 14.97 -15.59 -3.33
CA VAL A 108 14.24 -16.57 -2.54
C VAL A 108 12.76 -16.22 -2.50
N VAL A 109 11.87 -17.20 -2.74
CA VAL A 109 10.43 -17.02 -2.46
C VAL A 109 10.23 -17.01 -0.95
N PRO A 110 9.60 -15.98 -0.35
CA PRO A 110 9.24 -16.01 1.06
C PRO A 110 8.33 -17.20 1.35
N ALA A 111 8.55 -17.88 2.49
CA ALA A 111 7.70 -18.99 2.91
C ALA A 111 6.22 -18.58 3.03
N GLN A 112 5.99 -17.32 3.42
CA GLN A 112 4.70 -16.65 3.35
C GLN A 112 4.95 -15.22 2.88
N MET A 113 4.23 -14.80 1.83
CA MET A 113 4.26 -13.39 1.42
C MET A 113 3.41 -12.55 2.36
N GLY A 114 4.00 -11.46 2.85
CA GLY A 114 3.28 -10.43 3.57
C GLY A 114 2.23 -9.77 2.67
N ARG A 115 1.21 -9.19 3.28
CA ARG A 115 0.08 -8.58 2.57
C ARG A 115 0.51 -7.50 1.58
N VAL A 116 1.42 -6.63 1.98
CA VAL A 116 1.96 -5.58 1.11
C VAL A 116 2.74 -6.20 -0.06
N THR A 117 3.63 -7.16 0.21
CA THR A 117 4.39 -7.85 -0.85
C THR A 117 3.47 -8.48 -1.90
N ARG A 118 2.39 -9.14 -1.46
CA ARG A 118 1.37 -9.71 -2.36
C ARG A 118 0.76 -8.65 -3.27
N VAL A 119 0.34 -7.52 -2.72
CA VAL A 119 -0.22 -6.38 -3.50
C VAL A 119 0.81 -5.82 -4.49
N LEU A 120 2.09 -5.74 -4.11
CA LEU A 120 3.13 -5.26 -5.03
C LEU A 120 3.34 -6.22 -6.20
N MET A 121 3.32 -7.53 -5.95
CA MET A 121 3.44 -8.52 -7.00
C MET A 121 2.20 -8.55 -7.90
N GLU A 122 1.02 -8.41 -7.31
CA GLU A 122 -0.23 -8.24 -8.05
C GLU A 122 -0.20 -7.02 -8.95
N ASN A 123 0.28 -5.87 -8.45
CA ASN A 123 0.44 -4.65 -9.25
C ASN A 123 1.33 -4.85 -10.47
N ASN A 124 2.43 -5.60 -10.31
CA ASN A 124 3.31 -5.93 -11.44
C ASN A 124 2.60 -6.78 -12.49
N VAL A 125 1.87 -7.81 -12.05
CA VAL A 125 1.10 -8.69 -12.96
C VAL A 125 -0.03 -7.91 -13.64
N LEU A 126 -0.77 -7.07 -12.90
CA LEU A 126 -1.80 -6.19 -13.46
C LEU A 126 -1.21 -5.29 -14.54
N ALA A 127 -0.11 -4.59 -14.24
CA ALA A 127 0.54 -3.70 -15.20
C ALA A 127 0.99 -4.44 -16.47
N GLU A 128 1.58 -5.64 -16.35
CA GLU A 128 1.99 -6.46 -17.49
C GLU A 128 0.79 -6.86 -18.36
N LEU A 129 -0.29 -7.36 -17.74
CA LEU A 129 -1.49 -7.80 -18.45
C LEU A 129 -2.26 -6.64 -19.10
N ILE A 130 -2.36 -5.48 -18.43
CA ILE A 130 -2.95 -4.26 -18.99
C ILE A 130 -2.17 -3.83 -20.23
N ASN A 131 -0.83 -3.76 -20.14
CA ASN A 131 0.01 -3.38 -21.27
C ASN A 131 -0.12 -4.35 -22.45
N MET A 132 -0.12 -5.66 -22.18
CA MET A 132 -0.40 -6.67 -23.21
C MET A 132 -1.77 -6.45 -23.86
N LYS A 133 -2.79 -6.14 -23.07
CA LYS A 133 -4.16 -5.96 -23.57
C LYS A 133 -4.28 -4.71 -24.45
N LEU A 134 -3.65 -3.61 -24.06
CA LEU A 134 -3.60 -2.38 -24.87
C LEU A 134 -2.86 -2.60 -26.19
N GLN A 135 -1.77 -3.37 -26.18
CA GLN A 135 -1.06 -3.74 -27.42
C GLN A 135 -1.90 -4.62 -28.36
N GLN A 136 -2.75 -5.49 -27.79
CA GLN A 136 -3.65 -6.35 -28.57
C GLN A 136 -4.88 -5.61 -29.10
N ASP A 137 -5.42 -4.66 -28.34
CA ASP A 137 -6.56 -3.85 -28.72
C ASP A 137 -6.35 -2.36 -28.38
N PRO A 138 -5.76 -1.59 -29.31
CA PRO A 138 -5.50 -0.16 -29.12
C PRO A 138 -6.77 0.69 -28.92
N ARG A 139 -7.97 0.15 -29.22
CA ARG A 139 -9.23 0.88 -28.98
C ARG A 139 -9.52 1.09 -27.49
N LEU A 140 -8.85 0.32 -26.62
CA LEU A 140 -8.97 0.43 -25.18
C LEU A 140 -8.17 1.60 -24.60
N GLU A 141 -7.27 2.24 -25.37
CA GLU A 141 -6.46 3.38 -24.90
C GLU A 141 -7.33 4.53 -24.39
N GLY A 142 -8.33 4.97 -25.17
CA GLY A 142 -9.24 6.05 -24.77
C GLY A 142 -10.02 5.78 -23.48
N PRO A 143 -10.70 4.63 -23.36
CA PRO A 143 -11.35 4.22 -22.11
C PRO A 143 -10.40 4.13 -20.91
N VAL A 144 -9.20 3.57 -21.10
CA VAL A 144 -8.19 3.46 -20.03
C VAL A 144 -7.69 4.83 -19.59
N ASP A 145 -7.40 5.73 -20.53
CA ASP A 145 -6.99 7.10 -20.22
C ASP A 145 -8.08 7.87 -19.46
N ALA A 146 -9.34 7.67 -19.85
CA ALA A 146 -10.49 8.22 -19.14
C ALA A 146 -10.60 7.69 -17.71
N ALA A 147 -10.39 6.38 -17.50
CA ALA A 147 -10.37 5.77 -16.17
C ALA A 147 -9.25 6.34 -15.30
N VAL A 148 -8.05 6.57 -15.86
CA VAL A 148 -6.93 7.21 -15.15
C VAL A 148 -7.29 8.63 -14.75
N ALA A 149 -7.87 9.42 -15.66
CA ALA A 149 -8.27 10.80 -15.37
C ALA A 149 -9.36 10.87 -14.28
N GLN A 150 -10.38 10.03 -14.37
CA GLN A 150 -11.45 9.96 -13.36
C GLN A 150 -10.92 9.53 -11.99
N TYR A 151 -10.02 8.56 -11.95
CA TYR A 151 -9.39 8.16 -10.69
C TYR A 151 -8.59 9.32 -10.06
N GLN A 152 -7.86 10.10 -10.87
CA GLN A 152 -7.10 11.24 -10.34
C GLN A 152 -8.00 12.30 -9.72
N GLU A 153 -9.16 12.57 -10.32
CA GLU A 153 -10.12 13.55 -9.82
C GLU A 153 -10.83 13.06 -8.54
N ALA A 154 -11.10 11.76 -8.45
CA ALA A 154 -11.86 11.16 -7.34
C ALA A 154 -10.98 10.58 -6.22
N SER A 155 -9.66 10.49 -6.41
CA SER A 155 -8.76 9.78 -5.50
C SER A 155 -8.73 10.43 -4.11
N SER A 156 -8.90 9.60 -3.09
CA SER A 156 -8.79 9.99 -1.67
C SER A 156 -7.60 9.34 -0.96
N VAL A 157 -6.65 8.79 -1.73
CA VAL A 157 -5.42 8.19 -1.21
C VAL A 157 -4.72 9.16 -0.25
N THR A 158 -4.36 8.65 0.92
CA THR A 158 -3.59 9.38 1.92
C THR A 158 -2.32 8.63 2.25
N ILE A 159 -1.17 9.29 2.15
CA ILE A 159 0.12 8.73 2.57
C ILE A 159 0.59 9.50 3.79
N ASN A 160 1.21 8.79 4.74
CA ASN A 160 1.68 9.40 5.97
C ASN A 160 2.53 10.66 5.66
N PRO A 161 2.17 11.83 6.20
CA PRO A 161 2.85 13.10 5.86
C PRO A 161 4.35 13.11 6.15
N ARG A 162 4.85 12.19 6.99
CA ARG A 162 6.28 12.04 7.26
C ARG A 162 7.10 11.48 6.09
N PHE A 163 6.43 10.99 5.05
CA PHE A 163 7.08 10.46 3.85
C PHE A 163 6.85 11.36 2.64
N PRO A 164 7.76 11.31 1.64
CA PRO A 164 7.52 11.93 0.34
C PRO A 164 6.22 11.44 -0.28
N GLN A 165 5.41 12.37 -0.77
CA GLN A 165 4.16 12.10 -1.46
C GLN A 165 4.48 11.79 -2.94
N PRO A 166 4.21 10.56 -3.41
CA PRO A 166 4.32 10.21 -4.81
C PRO A 166 3.20 10.88 -5.61
N SER A 167 3.44 11.05 -6.91
CA SER A 167 2.36 11.41 -7.82
C SER A 167 1.42 10.23 -8.07
N LEU A 168 0.13 10.54 -8.07
CA LEU A 168 -0.91 9.62 -8.52
C LEU A 168 -0.80 9.48 -10.05
N ALA A 169 -0.79 8.23 -10.53
CA ALA A 169 -0.54 7.85 -11.92
C ALA A 169 0.78 8.37 -12.55
N GLY A 170 1.77 8.78 -11.74
CA GLY A 170 3.13 9.03 -12.22
C GLY A 170 3.38 10.31 -13.02
N ARG A 171 2.42 11.25 -13.11
CA ARG A 171 2.56 12.47 -13.94
C ARG A 171 3.25 13.65 -13.25
N GLN A 172 3.49 13.59 -11.95
CA GLN A 172 4.08 14.70 -11.18
C GLN A 172 5.35 14.27 -10.44
N ALA A 173 6.25 15.22 -10.18
CA ALA A 173 7.41 14.99 -9.33
C ALA A 173 6.95 14.73 -7.88
N PRO A 174 7.68 13.92 -7.09
CA PRO A 174 7.36 13.69 -5.69
C PRO A 174 7.38 15.02 -4.91
N THR A 175 6.43 15.23 -4.00
CA THR A 175 6.40 16.42 -3.13
C THR A 175 6.58 16.03 -1.67
N MET A 176 7.34 16.80 -0.90
CA MET A 176 7.38 16.67 0.56
C MET A 176 6.36 17.64 1.14
N PRO A 177 5.41 17.20 1.99
CA PRO A 177 4.48 18.11 2.64
C PRO A 177 5.27 19.11 3.51
N LEU A 178 5.01 20.40 3.35
CA LEU A 178 5.57 21.41 4.24
C LEU A 178 4.77 21.44 5.54
N PHE A 179 5.42 21.81 6.65
CA PHE A 179 4.71 22.11 7.89
C PHE A 179 3.71 23.24 7.64
N GLY A 180 2.41 22.94 7.70
CA GLY A 180 1.34 23.90 7.40
C GLY A 180 0.43 23.49 6.22
N ASP A 181 0.78 22.47 5.44
CA ASP A 181 -0.04 21.96 4.34
C ASP A 181 -1.25 21.10 4.79
N ALA A 182 -1.48 21.00 6.11
CA ALA A 182 -2.72 20.44 6.63
C ALA A 182 -3.89 21.32 6.17
N VAL A 183 -4.78 20.69 5.40
CA VAL A 183 -5.99 21.25 4.78
C VAL A 183 -6.55 22.41 5.61
N SER A 184 -6.59 23.61 5.01
CA SER A 184 -7.57 24.61 5.41
C SER A 184 -8.94 24.00 5.12
N GLY A 185 -9.49 23.22 6.05
CA GLY A 185 -10.92 22.90 6.04
C GLY A 185 -11.66 24.21 5.86
N ALA A 186 -12.74 24.18 5.05
CA ALA A 186 -13.51 25.36 4.64
C ALA A 186 -13.47 26.40 5.75
N LYS A 187 -12.71 27.49 5.53
CA LYS A 187 -12.66 28.58 6.49
C LYS A 187 -14.11 29.02 6.62
N ASP A 188 -14.71 28.79 7.78
CA ASP A 188 -15.95 29.45 8.15
C ASP A 188 -15.77 30.91 7.77
N ASP A 189 -16.71 31.40 6.95
CA ASP A 189 -16.69 32.75 6.42
C ASP A 189 -16.52 33.72 7.61
N PRO A 190 -15.38 34.45 7.72
CA PRO A 190 -15.12 35.30 8.88
C PRO A 190 -16.16 36.43 9.01
N MET A 191 -17.01 36.63 8.00
CA MET A 191 -18.15 37.54 8.04
C MET A 191 -19.39 36.99 8.75
N ALA A 192 -19.51 35.67 8.91
CA ALA A 192 -20.64 35.08 9.65
C ALA A 192 -20.56 35.39 11.16
N ALA A 193 -19.35 35.54 11.70
CA ALA A 193 -19.12 35.92 13.09
C ALA A 193 -19.27 37.44 13.34
N LEU A 194 -19.24 38.29 12.31
CA LEU A 194 -19.17 39.74 12.46
C LEU A 194 -20.55 40.44 12.41
N LEU A 195 -21.60 39.76 11.93
CA LEU A 195 -22.93 40.35 11.72
C LEU A 195 -24.01 39.88 12.70
N GLY A 196 -23.69 38.95 13.60
CA GLY A 196 -24.63 38.38 14.56
C GLY A 196 -24.52 38.96 15.97
N GLY A 197 -24.83 40.24 16.18
CA GLY A 197 -24.92 40.76 17.55
C GLY A 197 -25.01 42.27 17.73
N SER A 198 -26.14 42.88 17.33
CA SER A 198 -26.73 44.04 18.04
C SER A 198 -28.01 44.51 17.34
N ALA A 199 -29.15 43.98 17.78
CA ALA A 199 -30.45 44.64 17.64
C ALA A 199 -31.46 44.05 18.66
N GLN A 200 -31.39 44.59 19.88
CA GLN A 200 -32.46 44.95 20.83
C GLN A 200 -32.04 44.75 22.28
#